data_AF-A0A6I2VC96-F1
#
_entry.id   AF-A0A6I2VC96-F1
#
_cell.length_a   1.000
_cell.length_b   1.000
_cell.length_c   1.000
_cell.angle_alpha   90.00
_cell.angle_beta   90.00
_cell.angle_gamma   90.00
#
_symmetry.space_group_name_H-M   'P 1'
#
loop_
_entity.id
_entity.type
_entity.pdbx_description
1 polymer ?
#
loop_
_entity_poly.entity_id
_entity_poly.type
_entity_poly.pdbx_seq_one_letter_code
_entity_poly.pdbx_strand_id
1 'polypeptide(L)'
;LGTQQNAINQNQNAGWYSLVQYLTYQLKDHLGLGLRGEWFRDSNGFRYDYGTASYYAMTAGVNWEPRKWLMVRPEVRYDWSQAQINPFDNGQRTNQFLLGFDMVIQF
;
A
#
# COMPACT_ATOMS: atom_id res chain seq x y z
N LEU A 1 11.92 -10.20 3.31
CA LEU A 1 12.90 -9.68 4.29
C LEU A 1 14.19 -9.41 3.55
N GLY A 2 14.64 -8.16 3.50
CA GLY A 2 15.98 -7.82 3.04
C GLY A 2 16.75 -7.25 4.24
N THR A 3 17.93 -7.78 4.52
CA THR A 3 18.84 -7.21 5.51
C THR A 3 20.01 -6.60 4.74
N GLN A 4 20.34 -5.35 5.03
CA GLN A 4 21.54 -4.72 4.50
C GLN A 4 22.50 -4.51 5.67
N GLN A 5 23.66 -5.15 5.62
CA GLN A 5 24.75 -4.95 6.58
C GLN A 5 25.72 -3.88 6.05
N ASN A 6 26.26 -3.09 6.97
CA ASN A 6 27.32 -2.08 6.77
C ASN A 6 26.91 -0.85 5.95
N ALA A 7 25.89 -0.13 6.41
CA ALA A 7 25.66 1.22 5.96
C ALA A 7 25.88 2.16 7.16
N ILE A 8 26.99 2.91 7.12
CA ILE A 8 27.46 3.98 8.03
C ILE A 8 27.80 3.63 9.50
N ASN A 9 29.11 3.49 9.76
CA ASN A 9 29.91 3.90 10.93
C ASN A 9 29.37 3.93 12.38
N GLN A 10 28.22 3.35 12.71
CA GLN A 10 27.77 3.14 14.10
C GLN A 10 26.86 1.92 14.17
N ASN A 11 27.43 0.71 14.30
CA ASN A 11 26.89 -0.51 14.96
C ASN A 11 25.35 -0.71 15.13
N GLN A 12 24.51 -0.23 14.20
CA GLN A 12 23.06 -0.35 14.27
C GLN A 12 22.56 -1.19 13.09
N ASN A 13 21.88 -2.29 13.42
CA ASN A 13 21.27 -3.18 12.44
C ASN A 13 20.03 -2.49 11.83
N ALA A 14 20.11 -2.04 10.58
CA ALA A 14 18.98 -1.51 9.85
C ALA A 14 18.09 -2.67 9.36
N GLY A 15 16.96 -2.89 10.05
CA GLY A 15 15.95 -3.87 9.67
C GLY A 15 14.67 -3.18 9.21
N TRP A 16 14.19 -3.54 8.02
CA TRP A 16 12.86 -3.15 7.55
C TRP A 16 11.98 -4.40 7.40
N TYR A 17 10.72 -4.25 7.79
CA TYR A 17 9.72 -5.30 7.67
C TYR A 17 8.60 -4.79 6.78
N SER A 18 8.24 -5.60 5.78
CA SER A 18 7.06 -5.37 4.96
C SER A 18 6.19 -6.62 5.00
N LEU A 19 4.92 -6.42 5.31
CA LEU A 19 3.89 -7.43 5.24
C LEU A 19 2.84 -6.94 4.24
N VAL A 20 2.54 -7.77 3.25
CA VAL A 20 1.46 -7.52 2.31
C VAL A 20 0.48 -8.68 2.38
N GLN A 21 -0.79 -8.37 2.59
CA GLN A 21 -1.87 -9.33 2.62
C GLN A 21 -2.88 -9.00 1.55
N TYR A 22 -3.30 -10.03 0.82
CA TYR A 22 -4.32 -9.95 -0.22
C TYR A 22 -5.49 -10.84 0.19
N LEU A 23 -6.69 -10.28 0.13
CA LEU A 23 -7.94 -11.01 0.29
C LEU A 23 -8.78 -10.74 -0.95
N THR A 24 -9.08 -11.80 -1.69
CA THR A 24 -9.96 -11.73 -2.86
C THR A 24 -11.17 -12.61 -2.62
N TYR A 25 -12.36 -12.07 -2.88
CA TYR A 25 -13.60 -12.80 -2.69
C TYR A 25 -14.50 -12.65 -3.92
N GLN A 26 -15.01 -13.77 -4.42
CA GLN A 26 -15.95 -13.79 -5.53
C GLN A 26 -17.37 -13.76 -4.96
N LEU A 27 -18.06 -12.62 -5.07
CA LEU A 27 -19.45 -12.50 -4.60
C LEU A 27 -20.42 -13.20 -5.55
N LYS A 28 -20.19 -13.05 -6.85
CA LYS A 28 -20.96 -13.65 -7.94
C LYS A 28 -20.04 -13.93 -9.13
N ASP A 29 -20.54 -14.68 -10.11
CA ASP A 29 -19.80 -14.97 -11.35
C ASP A 29 -19.31 -13.72 -12.10
N HIS A 30 -20.00 -12.57 -11.92
CA HIS A 30 -19.68 -11.29 -12.56
C HIS A 30 -19.26 -10.19 -11.57
N LEU A 31 -19.03 -10.54 -10.29
CA LEU A 31 -18.67 -9.57 -9.26
C LEU A 31 -17.65 -10.17 -8.28
N GLY A 32 -16.43 -9.66 -8.34
CA GLY A 32 -15.35 -9.94 -7.39
C GLY A 32 -15.02 -8.71 -6.55
N LEU A 33 -14.48 -8.94 -5.36
CA LEU A 33 -13.90 -7.92 -4.50
C LEU A 33 -12.46 -8.28 -4.19
N GLY A 34 -11.61 -7.26 -4.12
CA GLY A 34 -10.22 -7.37 -3.69
C GLY A 34 -9.94 -6.39 -2.57
N LEU A 35 -9.30 -6.87 -1.51
CA LEU A 35 -8.74 -6.07 -0.43
C LEU A 35 -7.25 -6.38 -0.35
N ARG A 36 -6.44 -5.33 -0.24
CA ARG A 36 -5.00 -5.42 -0.04
C ARG A 36 -4.63 -4.56 1.15
N GLY A 37 -3.96 -5.16 2.12
CA GLY A 37 -3.34 -4.45 3.23
C GLY A 37 -1.83 -4.53 3.10
N GLU A 38 -1.18 -3.39 3.19
CA GLU A 38 0.27 -3.27 3.22
C GLU A 38 0.66 -2.63 4.54
N TRP A 39 1.61 -3.25 5.24
CA TRP A 39 2.25 -2.67 6.40
C TRP A 39 3.75 -2.68 6.17
N PHE A 40 4.35 -1.52 6.28
CA PHE A 40 5.78 -1.33 6.18
C PHE A 40 6.27 -0.64 7.45
N ARG A 41 7.18 -1.28 8.18
CA ARG A 41 7.83 -0.70 9.35
C ARG A 41 9.31 -0.53 9.07
N ASP A 42 9.75 0.72 9.03
CA ASP A 42 11.16 1.08 9.10
C ASP A 42 11.54 1.17 10.58
N SER A 43 12.36 0.22 11.05
CA SER A 43 12.71 0.15 12.47
C SER A 43 13.85 1.09 12.86
N ASN A 44 14.61 1.67 11.91
CA ASN A 44 15.85 2.38 12.25
C ASN A 44 16.16 3.62 11.37
N GLY A 45 15.17 4.19 10.67
CA GLY A 45 15.29 5.52 10.07
C GLY A 45 16.32 5.59 8.94
N PHE A 46 16.49 4.50 8.17
CA PHE A 46 17.57 4.42 7.19
C PHE A 46 17.25 5.11 5.85
N ARG A 47 15.98 5.44 5.60
CA ARG A 47 15.58 6.17 4.38
C ARG A 47 15.25 7.65 4.60
N TYR A 48 15.00 8.04 5.85
CA TYR A 48 14.80 9.42 6.29
C TYR A 48 15.39 9.53 7.71
N ASP A 49 16.35 10.45 7.86
CA ASP A 49 17.28 10.66 8.99
C ASP A 49 16.61 11.04 10.35
N TYR A 50 15.35 10.66 10.58
CA TYR A 50 14.49 11.23 11.63
C TYR A 50 13.55 10.23 12.34
N GLY A 51 13.92 8.95 12.39
CA GLY A 51 13.34 7.98 13.33
C GLY A 51 12.33 6.96 12.76
N THR A 52 11.93 6.03 13.64
CA THR A 52 11.04 4.90 13.34
C THR A 52 9.71 5.34 12.76
N ALA A 53 9.37 4.89 11.55
CA ALA A 53 8.13 5.23 10.87
C ALA A 53 7.40 3.96 10.44
N SER A 54 6.12 3.87 10.80
CA SER A 54 5.22 2.80 10.33
C SER A 54 4.29 3.36 9.27
N TYR A 55 4.40 2.81 8.06
CA TYR A 55 3.56 3.12 6.92
C TYR A 55 2.55 2.00 6.75
N TYR A 56 1.31 2.37 6.48
CA TYR A 56 0.21 1.48 6.27
C TYR A 56 -0.49 1.91 5.00
N ALA A 57 -0.85 0.95 4.16
CA ALA A 57 -1.71 1.19 3.02
C ALA A 57 -2.82 0.15 3.01
N MET A 58 -4.02 0.59 2.68
CA MET A 58 -5.14 -0.30 2.44
C MET A 58 -5.75 0.06 1.09
N THR A 59 -5.82 -0.91 0.21
CA THR A 59 -6.48 -0.80 -1.09
C THR A 59 -7.70 -1.70 -1.11
N ALA A 60 -8.83 -1.18 -1.57
CA ALA A 60 -10.04 -1.93 -1.81
C ALA A 60 -10.48 -1.70 -3.26
N GLY A 61 -10.81 -2.79 -3.95
CA GLY A 61 -11.24 -2.74 -5.33
C GLY A 61 -12.39 -3.70 -5.59
N VAL A 62 -13.17 -3.37 -6.62
CA VAL A 62 -14.26 -4.21 -7.11
C VAL A 62 -13.92 -4.62 -8.54
N ASN A 63 -14.15 -5.87 -8.89
CA ASN A 63 -14.10 -6.35 -10.27
C ASN A 63 -15.53 -6.64 -10.71
N TRP A 64 -16.11 -5.77 -11.53
CA TRP A 64 -17.50 -5.90 -11.97
C TRP A 64 -17.59 -6.10 -13.48
N GLU A 65 -18.30 -7.15 -13.89
CA GLU A 65 -18.51 -7.53 -15.28
C GLU A 65 -20.01 -7.46 -15.63
N PRO A 66 -20.59 -6.26 -15.79
CA PRO A 66 -22.02 -6.14 -16.12
C PRO A 66 -22.39 -6.84 -17.43
N ARG A 67 -21.43 -6.95 -18.36
CA ARG A 67 -21.57 -7.62 -19.65
C ARG A 67 -20.29 -8.38 -19.96
N LYS A 68 -20.37 -9.46 -20.75
CA LYS A 68 -19.18 -10.24 -21.16
C LYS A 68 -18.13 -9.43 -21.92
N TRP A 69 -18.54 -8.34 -22.58
CA TRP A 69 -17.65 -7.44 -23.33
C TRP A 69 -17.14 -6.25 -22.50
N LEU A 70 -17.61 -6.08 -21.25
CA LEU A 70 -17.29 -4.91 -20.42
C LEU A 70 -16.93 -5.34 -19.01
N MET A 71 -15.68 -5.08 -18.63
CA MET A 71 -15.20 -5.19 -17.26
C MET A 71 -14.89 -3.79 -16.73
N VAL A 72 -15.32 -3.53 -15.50
CA VAL A 72 -15.14 -2.26 -14.79
C VAL A 72 -14.51 -2.55 -13.45
N ARG A 73 -13.43 -1.82 -13.14
CA ARG A 73 -12.66 -2.03 -11.91
C ARG A 73 -12.38 -0.71 -11.20
N PRO A 74 -13.30 -0.26 -10.32
CA PRO A 74 -12.99 0.83 -9.41
C PRO A 74 -12.09 0.33 -8.29
N GLU A 75 -11.10 1.14 -7.92
CA GLU A 75 -10.27 0.92 -6.76
C GLU A 75 -10.12 2.19 -5.93
N VAL A 76 -9.98 2.00 -4.64
CA VAL A 76 -9.68 3.06 -3.69
C VAL A 76 -8.51 2.62 -2.85
N ARG A 77 -7.58 3.53 -2.63
CA ARG A 77 -6.41 3.31 -1.80
C ARG A 77 -6.33 4.41 -0.76
N TYR A 78 -6.10 3.98 0.48
CA TYR A 78 -5.85 4.85 1.60
C TYR A 78 -4.48 4.50 2.18
N ASP A 79 -3.56 5.44 2.07
CA ASP A 79 -2.23 5.38 2.66
C ASP A 79 -2.24 6.22 3.93
N TRP A 80 -1.77 5.67 5.05
CA TRP A 80 -1.54 6.42 6.27
C TRP A 80 -0.21 6.05 6.90
N SER A 81 0.42 7.02 7.55
CA SER A 81 1.73 6.86 8.16
C SER A 81 1.70 7.38 9.59
N GLN A 82 2.23 6.59 10.51
CA GLN A 82 2.60 7.04 11.85
C GLN A 82 4.10 7.28 11.84
N ALA A 83 4.50 8.44 11.30
CA ALA A 83 5.88 8.89 11.23
C ALA A 83 6.04 10.15 12.11
N GLN A 84 7.18 10.31 12.77
CA GLN A 84 7.50 11.53 13.55
C GLN A 84 7.57 12.79 12.67
N ILE A 85 7.74 12.61 11.36
CA ILE A 85 7.67 13.64 10.32
C ILE A 85 6.64 13.18 9.29
N ASN A 86 5.67 14.03 8.96
CA ASN A 86 4.60 13.70 8.04
C ASN A 86 5.16 13.43 6.62
N PRO A 87 5.01 12.23 6.05
CA PRO A 87 5.71 11.84 4.83
C PRO A 87 4.97 12.24 3.55
N PHE A 88 3.74 12.76 3.65
CA PHE A 88 2.94 13.21 2.52
C PHE A 88 2.75 14.73 2.58
N ASP A 89 2.61 15.35 1.40
CA ASP A 89 2.36 16.79 1.24
C ASP A 89 3.43 17.70 1.89
N ASN A 90 4.71 17.46 1.55
CA ASN A 90 5.86 18.26 2.00
C ASN A 90 5.98 18.42 3.55
N GLY A 91 5.68 17.38 4.33
CA GLY A 91 5.75 17.47 5.79
C GLY A 91 4.44 17.85 6.48
N GLN A 92 3.30 17.90 5.77
CA GLN A 92 2.03 18.41 6.32
C GLN A 92 0.93 17.36 6.50
N ARG A 93 1.03 16.16 5.89
CA ARG A 93 -0.02 15.14 5.96
C ARG A 93 0.49 13.74 6.28
N THR A 94 -0.23 13.07 7.16
CA THR A 94 0.00 11.67 7.55
C THR A 94 -0.88 10.70 6.78
N ASN A 95 -1.72 11.18 5.86
CA ASN A 95 -2.62 10.36 5.07
C ASN A 95 -2.79 10.85 3.63
N GLN A 96 -2.98 9.90 2.73
CA GLN A 96 -3.30 10.13 1.32
C GLN A 96 -4.44 9.21 0.91
N PHE A 97 -5.38 9.75 0.16
CA PHE A 97 -6.50 9.02 -0.41
C PHE A 97 -6.40 9.09 -1.93
N LEU A 98 -6.46 7.94 -2.58
CA LEU A 98 -6.36 7.79 -4.03
C LEU A 98 -7.57 7.00 -4.52
N LEU A 99 -8.16 7.49 -5.61
CA LEU A 99 -9.21 6.80 -6.34
C LEU A 99 -8.66 6.43 -7.71
N GLY A 100 -8.83 5.16 -8.06
CA GLY A 100 -8.49 4.60 -9.36
C GLY A 100 -9.74 4.02 -10.01
N PHE A 101 -9.77 4.06 -11.34
CA PHE A 101 -10.84 3.46 -12.11
C PHE A 101 -10.29 3.02 -13.46
N ASP A 102 -10.55 1.77 -13.81
CA ASP A 102 -10.22 1.25 -15.13
C ASP A 102 -11.39 0.44 -15.74
N MET A 103 -11.37 0.37 -17.07
CA MET A 103 -12.34 -0.39 -17.85
C MET A 103 -11.63 -1.16 -18.94
N VAL A 104 -12.08 -2.39 -19.17
CA VAL A 104 -11.60 -3.25 -20.25
C VAL A 104 -12.77 -3.62 -21.15
N ILE A 105 -12.61 -3.38 -22.44
CA ILE A 105 -13.57 -3.75 -23.48
C ILE A 105 -12.99 -4.93 -24.27
N GLN A 106 -13.78 -5.99 -24.42
CA GLN A 106 -13.40 -7.21 -25.14
C GLN A 106 -14.30 -7.40 -26.37
N PHE A 107 -13.73 -7.83 -27.49
CA PHE A 107 -14.40 -8.01 -28.78
C PHE A 107 -14.10 -9.38 -29.38
#